data_AF-H9MB21-F1
#
_entry.id   AF-H9MB21-F1
#
_cell.length_a   1.000
_cell.length_b   1.000
_cell.length_c   1.000
_cell.angle_alpha   90.00
_cell.angle_beta   90.00
_cell.angle_gamma   90.00
#
_symmetry.space_group_name_H-M   'P 1'
#
loop_
_entity.id
_entity.type
_entity.pdbx_description
1 polymer ?
#
loop_
_entity_poly.entity_id
_entity_poly.type
_entity_poly.pdbx_seq_one_letter_code
_entity_poly.pdbx_strand_id
1 'polypeptide(L)'
;KLDWGDYYYNAIWPPDLRDMSKWPTKLSDFTEPMDEYSRELSKLFELLMESLSRDLGLETENSLNESVGGERKQLYIRMNYYPPCPQPDLVVGLAPHSDPNVLTILLHDQTPGLQIRKNGGWIDVQCVPGALVVNIAD
;
A
#
# COMPACT_ATOMS: atom_id res chain seq x y z
N LYS A 1 5.57 22.84 -0.28
CA LYS A 1 5.32 22.49 -1.70
C LYS A 1 4.21 21.45 -1.68
N LEU A 2 3.22 21.52 -2.58
CA LEU A 2 2.14 20.53 -2.64
C LEU A 2 2.50 19.42 -3.61
N ASP A 3 2.04 18.22 -3.32
CA ASP A 3 2.07 17.06 -4.22
C ASP A 3 1.09 17.27 -5.39
N TRP A 4 1.41 16.71 -6.56
CA TRP A 4 0.54 16.75 -7.74
C TRP A 4 -0.35 15.51 -7.79
N GLY A 5 -1.33 15.46 -6.92
CA GLY A 5 -2.30 14.38 -6.88
C GLY A 5 -3.30 14.54 -5.75
N ASP A 6 -4.42 13.87 -5.91
CA ASP A 6 -5.40 13.68 -4.86
C ASP A 6 -5.25 12.27 -4.28
N TYR A 7 -5.72 12.07 -3.06
CA TYR A 7 -5.77 10.73 -2.50
C TYR A 7 -7.00 10.50 -1.63
N TYR A 8 -7.41 9.24 -1.55
CA TYR A 8 -8.33 8.74 -0.55
C TYR A 8 -7.57 7.88 0.45
N TYR A 9 -7.83 8.07 1.75
CA TYR A 9 -7.21 7.31 2.82
C TYR A 9 -8.23 6.82 3.84
N ASN A 10 -8.21 5.53 4.14
CA ASN A 10 -9.07 4.93 5.16
C ASN A 10 -8.45 3.62 5.68
N ALA A 11 -8.85 3.22 6.88
CA ALA A 11 -8.66 1.83 7.30
C ALA A 11 -9.48 0.92 6.39
N ILE A 12 -9.01 -0.31 6.16
CA ILE A 12 -9.73 -1.34 5.42
C ILE A 12 -9.79 -2.67 6.17
N TRP A 13 -8.86 -2.91 7.10
CA TRP A 13 -8.83 -4.09 7.97
C TRP A 13 -8.40 -3.74 9.40
N PRO A 14 -9.01 -4.33 10.43
CA PRO A 14 -10.27 -5.09 10.35
C PRO A 14 -11.46 -4.17 9.99
N PRO A 15 -12.57 -4.70 9.45
CA PRO A 15 -13.65 -3.88 8.90
C PRO A 15 -14.28 -2.88 9.88
N ASP A 16 -14.24 -3.17 11.18
CA ASP A 16 -14.77 -2.30 12.24
C ASP A 16 -14.00 -0.97 12.40
N LEU A 17 -12.77 -0.87 11.88
CA LEU A 17 -11.98 0.37 11.96
C LEU A 17 -12.24 1.34 10.80
N ARG A 18 -13.05 0.95 9.82
CA ARG A 18 -13.33 1.79 8.64
C ARG A 18 -14.10 3.04 9.04
N ASP A 19 -13.61 4.19 8.60
CA ASP A 19 -14.34 5.45 8.72
C ASP A 19 -15.43 5.52 7.66
N MET A 20 -16.65 5.11 8.03
CA MET A 20 -17.80 5.10 7.12
C MET A 20 -18.24 6.50 6.69
N SER A 21 -17.80 7.57 7.37
CA SER A 21 -18.06 8.95 6.94
C SER A 21 -17.24 9.34 5.71
N LYS A 22 -16.10 8.68 5.50
CA LYS A 22 -15.24 8.85 4.31
C LYS A 22 -15.58 7.85 3.22
N TRP A 23 -16.21 6.73 3.56
CA TRP A 23 -16.46 5.64 2.61
C TRP A 23 -17.22 6.10 1.35
N PRO A 24 -16.75 5.78 0.13
CA PRO A 24 -17.42 6.13 -1.12
C PRO A 24 -18.81 5.50 -1.28
N THR A 25 -19.85 6.15 -0.75
CA THR A 25 -21.24 5.64 -0.81
C THR A 25 -21.94 5.88 -2.15
N LYS A 26 -21.39 6.76 -3.00
CA LYS A 26 -21.94 7.05 -4.34
C LYS A 26 -21.60 5.98 -5.39
N LEU A 27 -20.60 5.14 -5.10
CA LEU A 27 -20.17 4.04 -5.96
C LEU A 27 -20.85 2.77 -5.43
N SER A 28 -21.97 2.39 -6.03
CA SER A 28 -22.83 1.31 -5.52
C SER A 28 -22.14 -0.05 -5.44
N ASP A 29 -21.09 -0.25 -6.24
CA ASP A 29 -20.27 -1.45 -6.34
C ASP A 29 -18.92 -1.31 -5.61
N PHE A 30 -18.67 -0.25 -4.84
CA PHE A 30 -17.36 -0.06 -4.19
C PHE A 30 -17.15 -0.97 -2.98
N THR A 31 -18.19 -1.16 -2.16
CA THR A 31 -18.06 -1.84 -0.87
C THR A 31 -17.68 -3.31 -1.01
N GLU A 32 -18.37 -4.07 -1.87
CA GLU A 32 -18.17 -5.51 -1.97
C GLU A 32 -16.77 -5.90 -2.50
N PRO A 33 -16.24 -5.31 -3.59
CA PRO A 33 -14.87 -5.53 -4.05
C PRO A 33 -13.84 -5.06 -3.03
N MET A 34 -14.07 -3.95 -2.33
CA MET A 34 -13.15 -3.49 -1.29
C MET A 34 -13.13 -4.41 -0.08
N ASP A 35 -14.27 -5.02 0.26
CA ASP A 35 -14.36 -6.04 1.30
C ASP A 35 -13.54 -7.27 0.94
N GLU A 36 -13.71 -7.77 -0.28
CA GLU A 36 -12.92 -8.88 -0.80
C GLU A 36 -11.44 -8.54 -0.84
N TYR A 37 -11.08 -7.41 -1.44
CA TYR A 37 -9.70 -6.94 -1.52
C TYR A 37 -9.05 -6.80 -0.14
N SER A 38 -9.77 -6.26 0.86
CA SER A 38 -9.25 -6.13 2.22
C SER A 38 -8.97 -7.49 2.90
N ARG A 39 -9.80 -8.50 2.65
CA ARG A 39 -9.59 -9.87 3.16
C ARG A 39 -8.39 -10.53 2.51
N GLU A 40 -8.29 -10.46 1.18
CA GLU A 40 -7.17 -11.06 0.45
C GLU A 40 -5.84 -10.35 0.75
N LEU A 41 -5.86 -9.02 0.93
CA LEU A 41 -4.69 -8.28 1.41
C LEU A 41 -4.27 -8.69 2.83
N SER A 42 -5.21 -8.95 3.75
CA SER A 42 -4.86 -9.46 5.09
C SER A 42 -4.13 -10.79 5.02
N LYS A 43 -4.65 -11.74 4.24
CA LYS A 43 -4.02 -13.05 4.06
C LYS A 43 -2.66 -12.94 3.39
N LEU A 44 -2.54 -12.09 2.36
CA LEU A 44 -1.27 -11.87 1.67
C LEU A 44 -0.23 -11.23 2.61
N PHE A 45 -0.65 -10.26 3.43
CA PHE A 45 0.22 -9.66 4.43
C PHE A 45 0.71 -10.71 5.44
N GLU A 46 -0.18 -11.54 5.98
CA GLU A 46 0.19 -12.63 6.89
C GLU A 46 1.23 -13.56 6.25
N LEU A 47 0.98 -14.02 5.02
CA LEU A 47 1.89 -14.89 4.28
C LEU A 47 3.28 -14.28 4.09
N LEU A 48 3.34 -12.98 3.78
CA LEU A 48 4.60 -12.25 3.62
C LEU A 48 5.35 -12.13 4.95
N MET A 49 4.63 -11.80 6.04
CA MET A 49 5.21 -11.69 7.38
C MET A 49 5.69 -13.04 7.91
N GLU A 50 5.00 -14.12 7.59
CA GLU A 50 5.41 -15.47 7.93
C GLU A 50 6.69 -15.89 7.20
N SER A 51 6.75 -15.57 5.90
CA SER A 51 7.94 -15.83 5.08
C SER A 51 9.14 -15.04 5.62
N LEU A 52 8.96 -13.77 5.95
CA LEU A 52 10.00 -12.94 6.56
C LEU A 52 10.46 -13.45 7.92
N SER A 53 9.52 -13.86 8.78
CA SER A 53 9.86 -14.41 10.11
C SER A 53 10.70 -15.68 10.00
N ARG A 54 10.34 -16.55 9.06
CA ARG A 54 11.08 -17.79 8.76
C ARG A 54 12.48 -17.49 8.23
N ASP A 55 12.60 -16.60 7.25
CA ASP A 55 13.88 -16.28 6.61
C ASP A 55 14.84 -15.54 7.55
N LEU A 56 14.30 -14.80 8.52
CA LEU A 56 15.06 -14.17 9.59
C LEU A 56 15.38 -15.11 10.76
N GLY A 57 14.84 -16.34 10.77
CA GLY A 57 15.07 -17.33 11.82
C GLY A 57 14.47 -16.95 13.17
N LEU A 58 13.30 -16.29 13.17
CA LEU A 58 12.59 -15.94 14.41
C LEU A 58 12.01 -17.18 15.11
N GLU A 59 11.61 -17.01 16.38
CA GLU A 59 11.15 -18.11 17.24
C GLU A 59 9.97 -18.88 16.64
N THR A 60 9.03 -18.15 16.02
CA THR A 60 7.88 -18.71 15.32
C THR A 60 7.72 -18.08 13.95
N GLU A 61 7.08 -18.81 13.03
CA GLU A 61 6.73 -18.28 11.72
C GLU A 61 5.78 -17.07 11.84
N ASN A 62 4.98 -16.97 12.91
CA ASN A 62 4.04 -15.86 13.09
C ASN A 62 4.65 -14.65 13.82
N SER A 63 5.93 -14.71 14.22
CA SER A 63 6.55 -13.73 15.13
C SER A 63 6.40 -12.27 14.68
N LEU A 64 6.67 -11.97 13.40
CA LEU A 64 6.50 -10.60 12.89
C LEU A 64 5.04 -10.17 12.82
N ASN A 65 4.14 -11.05 12.37
CA ASN A 65 2.70 -10.73 12.28
C ASN A 65 2.12 -10.45 13.68
N GLU A 66 2.49 -11.23 14.70
CA GLU A 66 2.11 -10.98 16.10
C GLU A 66 2.64 -9.65 16.62
N SER A 67 3.87 -9.29 16.27
CA SER A 67 4.48 -8.02 16.69
C SER A 67 3.75 -6.77 16.17
N VAL A 68 2.95 -6.91 15.10
CA VAL A 68 2.19 -5.82 14.46
C VAL A 68 0.68 -5.94 14.66
N GLY A 69 0.26 -6.75 15.64
CA GLY A 69 -1.14 -6.88 16.08
C GLY A 69 -1.85 -8.15 15.63
N GLY A 70 -1.19 -9.05 14.89
CA GLY A 70 -1.69 -10.37 14.51
C GLY A 70 -3.06 -10.32 13.83
N GLU A 71 -4.05 -11.01 14.41
CA GLU A 71 -5.45 -11.01 13.95
C GLU A 71 -6.09 -9.60 13.92
N ARG A 72 -5.61 -8.69 14.77
CA ARG A 72 -6.07 -7.30 14.88
C ARG A 72 -5.13 -6.30 14.22
N LYS A 73 -4.17 -6.76 13.40
CA LYS A 73 -3.33 -5.87 12.58
C LYS A 73 -4.18 -4.90 11.78
N GLN A 74 -3.66 -3.70 11.56
CA GLN A 74 -4.39 -2.65 10.87
C GLN A 74 -3.86 -2.50 9.45
N LEU A 75 -4.73 -2.62 8.47
CA LEU A 75 -4.40 -2.29 7.08
C LEU A 75 -5.14 -1.03 6.69
N TYR A 76 -4.40 -0.11 6.09
CA TYR A 76 -4.90 1.14 5.54
C TYR A 76 -4.73 1.13 4.03
N ILE A 77 -5.71 1.68 3.32
CA ILE A 77 -5.58 1.94 1.89
C ILE A 77 -5.30 3.41 1.67
N ARG A 78 -4.34 3.69 0.78
CA ARG A 78 -4.14 5.01 0.18
C ARG A 78 -4.31 4.87 -1.33
N MET A 79 -5.46 5.30 -1.85
CA MET A 79 -5.70 5.33 -3.30
C MET A 79 -5.23 6.69 -3.82
N ASN A 80 -4.19 6.71 -4.65
CA ASN A 80 -3.64 7.92 -5.21
C ASN A 80 -4.17 8.15 -6.63
N TYR A 81 -4.56 9.38 -6.94
CA TYR A 81 -4.95 9.81 -8.28
C TYR A 81 -4.02 10.93 -8.74
N TYR A 82 -3.22 10.64 -9.77
CA TYR A 82 -2.26 11.57 -10.34
C TYR A 82 -2.78 12.06 -11.71
N PRO A 83 -3.43 13.23 -11.79
CA PRO A 83 -3.94 13.74 -13.06
C PRO A 83 -2.77 14.14 -13.99
N PRO A 84 -2.95 14.11 -15.33
CA PRO A 84 -1.96 14.60 -16.27
C PRO A 84 -1.49 16.02 -15.93
N CYS A 85 -0.18 16.24 -15.92
CA CYS A 85 0.42 17.54 -15.63
C CYS A 85 0.95 18.19 -16.91
N PRO A 86 0.64 19.46 -17.20
CA PRO A 86 1.20 20.18 -18.35
C PRO A 86 2.69 20.53 -18.17
N GLN A 87 3.20 20.52 -16.94
CA GLN A 87 4.60 20.86 -16.61
C GLN A 87 5.20 19.83 -15.64
N PRO A 88 5.34 18.55 -16.05
CA PRO A 88 5.73 17.46 -15.16
C PRO A 88 7.11 17.66 -14.52
N ASP A 89 8.03 18.36 -15.18
CA ASP A 89 9.38 18.64 -14.65
C ASP A 89 9.40 19.60 -13.45
N LEU A 90 8.30 20.31 -13.18
CA LEU A 90 8.21 21.30 -12.10
C LEU A 90 7.51 20.76 -10.84
N VAL A 91 6.83 19.63 -10.96
CA VAL A 91 6.01 19.04 -9.92
C VAL A 91 6.49 17.63 -9.57
N VAL A 92 5.95 17.07 -8.49
CA VAL A 92 6.14 15.67 -8.14
C VAL A 92 4.78 15.13 -7.76
N GLY A 93 4.42 13.93 -8.25
CA GLY A 93 3.15 13.30 -7.91
C GLY A 93 3.05 13.05 -6.41
N LEU A 94 4.12 12.52 -5.83
CA LEU A 94 4.28 12.31 -4.40
C LEU A 94 5.73 12.55 -4.00
N ALA A 95 5.97 13.43 -3.02
CA ALA A 95 7.31 13.76 -2.58
C ALA A 95 8.13 12.51 -2.15
N PRO A 96 9.46 12.51 -2.33
CA PRO A 96 10.33 11.46 -1.82
C PRO A 96 10.14 11.19 -0.32
N HIS A 97 9.90 9.93 0.04
CA HIS A 97 9.72 9.49 1.43
C HIS A 97 10.08 8.00 1.58
N SER A 98 10.24 7.56 2.82
CA SER A 98 10.04 6.17 3.25
C SER A 98 8.61 6.01 3.76
N ASP A 99 8.07 4.80 3.64
CA ASP A 99 6.75 4.50 4.20
C ASP A 99 6.85 4.40 5.73
N PRO A 100 5.93 5.01 6.50
CA PRO A 100 5.97 5.00 7.96
C PRO A 100 5.34 3.74 8.58
N ASN A 101 5.17 2.67 7.79
CA ASN A 101 4.48 1.43 8.17
C ASN A 101 5.49 0.29 8.32
N VAL A 102 5.03 -0.98 8.32
CA VAL A 102 5.92 -2.15 8.35
C VAL A 102 6.17 -2.71 6.94
N LEU A 103 5.11 -2.76 6.13
CA LEU A 103 5.14 -3.28 4.77
C LEU A 103 4.04 -2.61 3.95
N THR A 104 4.34 -2.30 2.69
CA THR A 104 3.37 -1.77 1.73
C THR A 104 3.17 -2.77 0.59
N ILE A 105 1.91 -3.00 0.22
CA ILE A 105 1.51 -3.81 -0.94
C ILE A 105 0.80 -2.85 -1.90
N LEU A 106 1.44 -2.53 -3.01
CA LEU A 106 0.98 -1.56 -3.99
C LEU A 106 0.45 -2.25 -5.24
N LEU A 107 -0.82 -1.98 -5.55
CA LEU A 107 -1.43 -2.22 -6.86
C LEU A 107 -1.27 -0.96 -7.71
N HIS A 108 -0.82 -1.12 -8.96
CA HIS A 108 -0.64 -0.02 -9.90
C HIS A 108 -1.57 -0.15 -11.12
N ASP A 109 -1.92 0.96 -11.74
CA ASP A 109 -2.86 1.07 -12.88
C ASP A 109 -2.19 0.86 -14.25
N GLN A 110 -0.96 0.34 -14.27
CA GLN A 110 -0.09 0.21 -15.45
C GLN A 110 0.44 1.53 -16.04
N THR A 111 0.25 2.67 -15.36
CA THR A 111 0.89 3.93 -15.72
C THR A 111 2.27 4.03 -15.03
N PRO A 112 3.38 4.24 -15.78
CA PRO A 112 4.69 4.47 -15.18
C PRO A 112 4.73 5.73 -14.31
N GLY A 113 5.50 5.70 -13.22
CA GLY A 113 5.68 6.88 -12.36
C GLY A 113 6.29 6.59 -10.99
N LEU A 114 6.19 5.34 -10.51
CA LEU A 114 6.87 4.94 -9.28
C LEU A 114 8.38 4.85 -9.50
N GLN A 115 9.14 5.55 -8.66
CA GLN A 115 10.59 5.48 -8.62
C GLN A 115 11.05 5.11 -7.21
N ILE A 116 12.10 4.29 -7.13
CA ILE A 116 12.79 3.97 -5.88
C ILE A 116 14.20 4.55 -5.90
N ARG A 117 14.72 4.88 -4.72
CA ARG A 117 16.09 5.38 -4.60
C ARG A 117 17.04 4.25 -4.22
N LYS A 118 18.05 4.01 -5.06
CA LYS A 118 19.10 2.99 -4.83
C LYS A 118 20.46 3.54 -5.22
N ASN A 119 21.46 3.36 -4.36
CA ASN A 119 22.84 3.80 -4.59
C ASN A 119 22.95 5.29 -4.98
N GLY A 120 22.12 6.15 -4.36
CA GLY A 120 22.11 7.59 -4.60
C GLY A 120 21.30 8.05 -5.82
N GLY A 121 20.90 7.15 -6.71
CA GLY A 121 20.10 7.44 -7.90
C GLY A 121 18.64 7.00 -7.79
N TRP A 122 17.80 7.52 -8.67
CA TRP A 122 16.40 7.09 -8.85
C TRP A 122 16.33 6.01 -9.92
N ILE A 123 15.52 4.99 -9.67
CA ILE A 123 15.28 3.86 -10.57
C ILE A 123 13.78 3.72 -10.75
N ASP A 124 13.33 3.66 -12.01
CA ASP A 124 11.93 3.40 -12.35
C ASP A 124 11.54 1.97 -11.98
N VAL A 125 10.39 1.82 -11.32
CA VAL A 125 9.79 0.50 -11.08
C VAL A 125 8.98 0.11 -12.32
N GLN A 126 9.30 -1.06 -12.89
CA GLN A 126 8.59 -1.54 -14.07
C GLN A 126 7.15 -1.93 -13.75
N CYS A 127 6.23 -1.50 -14.61
CA CYS A 127 4.85 -1.93 -14.62
C CYS A 127 4.76 -3.36 -15.17
N VAL A 128 4.58 -4.35 -14.28
CA VAL A 128 4.41 -5.76 -14.67
C VAL A 128 2.92 -6.11 -14.57
N PRO A 129 2.25 -6.47 -15.68
CA PRO A 129 0.82 -6.78 -15.66
C PRO A 129 0.48 -7.89 -14.67
N GLY A 130 -0.48 -7.61 -13.79
CA GLY A 130 -0.95 -8.55 -12.76
C GLY A 130 -0.03 -8.69 -11.54
N ALA A 131 1.07 -7.95 -11.46
CA ALA A 131 1.95 -7.96 -10.29
C ALA A 131 1.54 -6.92 -9.24
N LEU A 132 1.87 -7.22 -7.98
CA LEU A 132 1.86 -6.28 -6.87
C LEU A 132 3.31 -5.89 -6.55
N VAL A 133 3.55 -4.62 -6.28
CA VAL A 133 4.84 -4.16 -5.77
C VAL A 133 4.81 -4.23 -4.25
N VAL A 134 5.82 -4.86 -3.65
CA VAL A 134 5.95 -4.97 -2.20
C VAL A 134 7.24 -4.25 -1.77
N ASN A 135 7.15 -3.40 -0.76
CA ASN A 135 8.32 -2.81 -0.12
C ASN A 135 8.23 -2.91 1.41
N ILE A 136 9.41 -3.08 2.02
CA ILE A 136 9.61 -2.94 3.46
C ILE A 136 9.64 -1.46 3.80
N ALA A 137 9.11 -1.12 4.96
CA ALA A 137 8.97 0.23 5.47
C ALA A 137 9.81 0.40 6.76
N ASP A 138 9.73 1.57 7.41
CA ASP A 138 10.65 1.97 8.50
C ASP A 138 10.56 1.16 9.80
#